data_AF-A0A4U5NB10-F1
#
_entry.id   AF-A0A4U5NB10-F1
#
_cell.length_a   1.000
_cell.length_b   1.000
_cell.length_c   1.000
_cell.angle_alpha   90.00
_cell.angle_beta   90.00
_cell.angle_gamma   90.00
#
_symmetry.space_group_name_H-M   'P 1'
#
loop_
_entity.id
_entity.type
_entity.pdbx_description
1 polymer ?
#
loop_
_entity_poly.entity_id
_entity_poly.type
_entity_poly.pdbx_seq_one_letter_code
_entity_poly.pdbx_strand_id
1 'polypeptide(L)'
;MNIKKRRLRQILLLLVGGILVWSALVYFRFSEASRPVIKKHPSVESADCSPFFQSPVGNTTRIALDPKEEFETDCESIFSRHYFPEGPLSDEEAEFPFAIARDYYFLEQMLALQYSPQNSYCFVLDGKADRYFKTSMRNLASCFPNVYVPKTEYDIDRFGHNMNMAHWECVKELRNVPWKYVYFMQNHDIPLKTNLETVRILKLFNGTNDVEVAAFGGGNRVSKKSRFTFESLNLFQDESRNTNETLKLAKGGIQSAFSRPAIDFLLSELNVENLLTELNKGRVFVDEAFTGTVQSDPTIALPGGTSRSCIDRGKKISSLAKNAVWYDAQRCKSGNMRHSVCVFGVEDLPNVISSPTSS
;
A
#
# COMPACT_ATOMS: atom_id res chain seq x y z
N MET A 1 -44.71 -40.26 -26.19
CA MET A 1 -44.24 -39.01 -25.53
C MET A 1 -43.33 -39.21 -24.29
N ASN A 2 -42.79 -40.43 -24.04
CA ASN A 2 -42.15 -40.76 -22.75
C ASN A 2 -40.65 -41.10 -22.80
N ILE A 3 -40.05 -41.27 -23.99
CA ILE A 3 -38.63 -41.63 -24.14
C ILE A 3 -37.72 -40.38 -24.17
N LYS A 4 -38.18 -39.27 -24.76
CA LYS A 4 -37.44 -38.00 -24.79
C LYS A 4 -37.24 -37.37 -23.39
N LYS A 5 -38.25 -37.48 -22.49
CA LYS A 5 -38.14 -36.98 -21.11
C LYS A 5 -37.13 -37.75 -20.24
N ARG A 6 -36.97 -39.07 -20.46
CA ARG A 6 -35.99 -39.89 -19.74
C ARG A 6 -34.55 -39.58 -20.14
N ARG A 7 -34.29 -39.41 -21.45
CA ARG A 7 -32.96 -39.00 -21.94
C ARG A 7 -32.57 -37.59 -21.48
N LEU A 8 -33.52 -36.66 -21.45
CA LEU A 8 -33.25 -35.28 -20.96
C LEU A 8 -32.91 -35.26 -19.46
N ARG A 9 -33.58 -36.09 -18.63
CA ARG A 9 -33.25 -36.22 -17.21
C ARG A 9 -31.89 -36.87 -16.95
N GLN A 10 -31.50 -37.88 -17.75
CA GLN A 10 -30.17 -38.50 -17.63
C GLN A 10 -29.04 -37.55 -18.04
N ILE A 11 -29.23 -36.75 -19.11
CA ILE A 11 -28.24 -35.75 -19.54
C ILE A 11 -28.13 -34.62 -18.51
N LEU A 12 -29.25 -34.18 -17.92
CA LEU A 12 -29.24 -33.16 -16.87
C LEU A 12 -28.55 -33.65 -15.59
N LEU A 13 -28.74 -34.92 -15.19
CA LEU A 13 -28.06 -35.52 -14.04
C LEU A 13 -26.54 -35.68 -14.27
N LEU A 14 -26.10 -35.99 -15.49
CA LEU A 14 -24.68 -36.06 -15.85
C LEU A 14 -24.04 -34.67 -15.91
N LEU A 15 -24.76 -33.65 -16.39
CA LEU A 15 -24.30 -32.26 -16.38
C LEU A 15 -24.24 -31.67 -14.97
N VAL A 16 -25.25 -31.90 -14.13
CA VAL A 16 -25.26 -31.43 -12.73
C VAL A 16 -24.23 -32.19 -11.90
N GLY A 17 -24.07 -33.50 -12.11
CA GLY A 17 -23.01 -34.30 -11.49
C GLY A 17 -21.61 -33.88 -11.94
N GLY A 18 -21.43 -33.59 -13.24
CA GLY A 18 -20.19 -33.06 -13.80
C GLY A 18 -19.84 -31.67 -13.26
N ILE A 19 -20.82 -30.78 -13.14
CA ILE A 19 -20.66 -29.43 -12.56
C ILE A 19 -20.41 -29.49 -11.05
N LEU A 20 -21.00 -30.43 -10.32
CA LEU A 20 -20.75 -30.63 -8.89
C LEU A 20 -19.36 -31.25 -8.63
N VAL A 21 -18.89 -32.15 -9.50
CA VAL A 21 -17.52 -32.68 -9.44
C VAL A 21 -16.51 -31.62 -9.86
N TRP A 22 -16.83 -30.75 -10.83
CA TRP A 22 -15.97 -29.62 -11.20
C TRP A 22 -15.94 -28.54 -10.12
N SER A 23 -17.07 -28.21 -9.49
CA SER A 23 -17.10 -27.26 -8.37
C SER A 23 -16.48 -27.82 -7.09
N ALA A 24 -16.51 -29.14 -6.87
CA ALA A 24 -15.76 -29.80 -5.80
C ALA A 24 -14.25 -29.94 -6.12
N LEU A 25 -13.85 -29.97 -7.40
CA LEU A 25 -12.44 -29.96 -7.82
C LEU A 25 -11.85 -28.55 -7.93
N VAL A 26 -12.69 -27.52 -8.05
CA VAL A 26 -12.31 -26.09 -7.95
C VAL A 26 -12.40 -25.57 -6.51
N TYR A 27 -12.63 -26.45 -5.53
CA TYR A 27 -12.10 -26.22 -4.19
C TYR A 27 -10.58 -26.27 -4.29
N PHE A 28 -9.98 -25.09 -4.47
CA PHE A 28 -8.55 -24.84 -4.36
C PHE A 28 -7.96 -25.65 -3.21
N ARG A 29 -7.34 -26.79 -3.54
CA ARG A 29 -6.26 -27.31 -2.72
C ARG A 29 -5.16 -26.28 -2.87
N PHE A 30 -5.06 -25.34 -1.92
CA PHE A 30 -3.77 -24.80 -1.56
C PHE A 30 -2.87 -26.01 -1.35
N SER A 31 -1.96 -26.28 -2.30
CA SER A 31 -0.95 -27.29 -2.07
C SER A 31 -0.17 -26.81 -0.83
N GLU A 32 0.05 -27.68 0.16
CA GLU A 32 0.84 -27.31 1.33
C GLU A 32 2.24 -26.76 0.95
N ALA A 33 2.73 -27.09 -0.25
CA ALA A 33 3.99 -26.63 -0.82
C ALA A 33 4.05 -25.12 -1.15
N SER A 34 2.94 -24.38 -1.14
CA SER A 34 2.91 -22.96 -1.49
C SER A 34 2.73 -22.02 -0.28
N ARG A 35 2.86 -22.51 0.95
CA ARG A 35 2.82 -21.66 2.15
C ARG A 35 4.21 -21.08 2.42
N PRO A 36 4.39 -19.74 2.48
CA PRO A 36 5.65 -19.16 2.84
C PRO A 36 6.05 -19.62 4.26
N VAL A 37 7.25 -20.17 4.39
CA VAL A 37 7.80 -20.57 5.70
C VAL A 37 8.39 -19.33 6.36
N ILE A 38 7.63 -18.71 7.26
CA ILE A 38 8.11 -17.54 7.99
C ILE A 38 9.05 -18.00 9.11
N LYS A 39 10.32 -17.59 9.02
CA LYS A 39 11.29 -17.78 10.11
C LYS A 39 10.94 -16.84 11.26
N LYS A 40 10.73 -17.39 12.45
CA LYS A 40 10.46 -16.61 13.66
C LYS A 40 11.77 -16.02 14.18
N HIS A 41 11.69 -14.84 14.78
CA HIS A 41 12.81 -14.30 15.54
C HIS A 41 13.13 -15.23 16.73
N PRO A 42 14.42 -15.45 17.08
CA PRO A 42 14.80 -16.37 18.16
C PRO A 42 14.08 -16.10 19.50
N SER A 43 13.82 -14.82 19.82
CA SER A 43 13.11 -14.44 21.05
C SER A 43 11.65 -14.91 21.12
N VAL A 44 11.05 -15.33 20.00
CA VAL A 44 9.65 -15.80 19.90
C VAL A 44 9.53 -17.13 19.18
N GLU A 45 10.62 -17.89 19.03
CA GLU A 45 10.64 -19.15 18.28
C GLU A 45 9.61 -20.16 18.81
N SER A 46 9.47 -20.24 20.13
CA SER A 46 8.55 -21.12 20.84
C SER A 46 7.10 -20.62 20.89
N ALA A 47 6.80 -19.40 20.43
CA ALA A 47 5.46 -18.84 20.51
C ALA A 47 4.50 -19.51 19.52
N ASP A 48 3.37 -20.03 20.00
CA ASP A 48 2.25 -20.43 19.13
C ASP A 48 1.38 -19.21 18.84
N CYS A 49 1.34 -18.80 17.57
CA CYS A 49 0.58 -17.63 17.15
C CYS A 49 -0.91 -17.95 16.87
N SER A 50 -1.25 -19.23 16.70
CA SER A 50 -2.60 -19.66 16.26
C SER A 50 -3.73 -19.11 17.13
N PRO A 51 -3.62 -19.08 18.48
CA PRO A 51 -4.67 -18.56 19.34
C PRO A 51 -4.98 -17.08 19.11
N PHE A 52 -3.97 -16.27 18.74
CA PHE A 52 -4.13 -14.82 18.56
C PHE A 52 -5.03 -14.45 17.37
N PHE A 53 -5.25 -15.37 16.43
CA PHE A 53 -6.13 -15.15 15.28
C PHE A 53 -7.59 -15.53 15.54
N GLN A 54 -7.87 -16.31 16.59
CA GLN A 54 -9.20 -16.88 16.81
C GLN A 54 -10.05 -16.04 17.77
N SER A 55 -9.44 -15.50 18.82
CA SER A 55 -10.16 -14.72 19.83
C SER A 55 -9.22 -13.73 20.52
N PRO A 56 -9.71 -12.59 21.00
CA PRO A 56 -8.89 -11.66 21.77
C PRO A 56 -8.32 -12.37 22.99
N VAL A 57 -6.98 -12.41 23.10
CA VAL A 57 -6.29 -13.02 24.23
C VAL A 57 -5.98 -11.93 25.25
N GLY A 58 -6.29 -12.16 26.54
CA GLY A 58 -5.92 -11.27 27.64
C GLY A 58 -4.58 -11.67 28.28
N ASN A 59 -3.85 -10.70 28.85
CA ASN A 59 -2.59 -10.91 29.59
C ASN A 59 -1.47 -11.63 28.82
N THR A 60 -1.09 -11.10 27.65
CA THR A 60 0.13 -11.54 26.94
C THR A 60 1.36 -10.77 27.40
N THR A 61 2.43 -11.47 27.77
CA THR A 61 3.75 -10.86 27.98
C THR A 61 4.29 -10.34 26.64
N ARG A 62 4.57 -9.04 26.57
CA ARG A 62 5.12 -8.41 25.36
C ARG A 62 6.64 -8.57 25.34
N ILE A 63 7.16 -9.12 24.26
CA ILE A 63 8.59 -9.17 23.97
C ILE A 63 8.88 -8.06 22.97
N ALA A 64 9.69 -7.08 23.37
CA ALA A 64 10.19 -6.06 22.48
C ALA A 64 11.56 -6.50 21.94
N LEU A 65 11.78 -6.31 20.64
CA LEU A 65 13.12 -6.42 20.06
C LEU A 65 14.00 -5.30 20.63
N ASP A 66 15.29 -5.57 20.81
CA ASP A 66 16.24 -4.53 21.23
C ASP A 66 16.41 -3.54 20.05
N PRO A 67 16.06 -2.26 20.22
CA PRO A 67 16.23 -1.27 19.15
C PRO A 67 17.70 -1.02 18.77
N LYS A 68 18.66 -1.54 19.55
CA LYS A 68 20.11 -1.48 19.28
C LYS A 68 20.68 -2.81 18.78
N GLU A 69 19.84 -3.79 18.49
CA GLU A 69 20.30 -5.04 17.91
C GLU A 69 20.89 -4.74 16.52
N GLU A 70 22.20 -4.95 16.40
CA GLU A 70 22.93 -4.78 15.14
C GLU A 70 22.91 -6.10 14.37
N PHE A 71 22.58 -6.04 13.08
CA PHE A 71 22.51 -7.20 12.21
C PHE A 71 23.57 -7.09 11.13
N GLU A 72 24.12 -8.23 10.72
CA GLU A 72 24.98 -8.30 9.54
C GLU A 72 24.14 -8.01 8.27
N THR A 73 24.65 -7.16 7.39
CA THR A 73 23.90 -6.61 6.25
C THR A 73 24.38 -7.12 4.90
N ASP A 74 25.27 -8.12 4.90
CA ASP A 74 25.61 -8.85 3.69
C ASP A 74 24.44 -9.76 3.26
N CYS A 75 24.41 -10.11 1.97
CA CYS A 75 23.28 -10.85 1.42
C CYS A 75 23.14 -12.25 2.01
N GLU A 76 24.24 -12.94 2.33
CA GLU A 76 24.18 -14.29 2.93
C GLU A 76 23.45 -14.23 4.28
N SER A 77 23.82 -13.26 5.11
CA SER A 77 23.16 -13.01 6.40
C SER A 77 21.69 -12.60 6.25
N ILE A 78 21.33 -11.74 5.27
CA ILE A 78 19.93 -11.37 5.00
C ILE A 78 19.09 -12.58 4.55
N PHE A 79 19.58 -13.35 3.57
CA PHE A 79 18.89 -14.55 3.07
C PHE A 79 18.80 -15.66 4.13
N SER A 80 19.76 -15.73 5.06
CA SER A 80 19.72 -16.72 6.15
C SER A 80 18.68 -16.38 7.23
N ARG A 81 18.44 -15.09 7.53
CA ARG A 81 17.48 -14.66 8.55
C ARG A 81 16.02 -14.82 8.13
N HIS A 82 15.73 -14.68 6.85
CA HIS A 82 14.35 -14.67 6.34
C HIS A 82 14.12 -15.74 5.27
N TYR A 83 12.87 -15.83 4.80
CA TYR A 83 12.52 -16.62 3.63
C TYR A 83 12.12 -15.64 2.52
N PHE A 84 12.85 -15.68 1.40
CA PHE A 84 12.55 -14.91 0.20
C PHE A 84 12.26 -15.90 -0.93
N PRO A 85 11.05 -15.92 -1.52
CA PRO A 85 10.75 -16.78 -2.67
C PRO A 85 11.71 -16.55 -3.86
N GLU A 86 12.29 -17.62 -4.41
CA GLU A 86 13.15 -17.56 -5.60
C GLU A 86 12.37 -17.36 -6.90
N GLY A 87 11.06 -17.69 -6.90
CA GLY A 87 10.15 -17.56 -8.04
C GLY A 87 8.74 -17.16 -7.60
N PRO A 88 7.88 -16.72 -8.55
CA PRO A 88 6.47 -16.46 -8.26
C PRO A 88 5.78 -17.71 -7.70
N LEU A 89 4.88 -17.54 -6.73
CA LEU A 89 4.16 -18.66 -6.11
C LEU A 89 2.95 -19.16 -6.94
N SER A 90 2.57 -18.43 -8.00
CA SER A 90 1.58 -18.81 -8.99
C SER A 90 1.71 -18.02 -10.29
N ASP A 91 1.13 -18.54 -11.39
CA ASP A 91 1.07 -17.85 -12.69
C ASP A 91 0.29 -16.53 -12.59
N GLU A 92 -0.80 -16.51 -11.80
CA GLU A 92 -1.61 -15.31 -11.57
C GLU A 92 -0.79 -14.19 -10.92
N GLU A 93 0.11 -14.54 -9.98
CA GLU A 93 1.01 -13.59 -9.35
C GLU A 93 2.13 -13.13 -10.30
N ALA A 94 2.67 -14.03 -11.12
CA ALA A 94 3.70 -13.72 -12.12
C ALA A 94 3.23 -12.71 -13.18
N GLU A 95 1.97 -12.81 -13.61
CA GLU A 95 1.37 -11.96 -14.64
C GLU A 95 0.88 -10.60 -14.12
N PHE A 96 0.84 -10.41 -12.79
CA PHE A 96 0.30 -9.20 -12.16
C PHE A 96 1.27 -8.57 -11.13
N PRO A 97 2.43 -8.07 -11.57
CA PRO A 97 3.37 -7.41 -10.69
C PRO A 97 2.84 -6.06 -10.17
N PHE A 98 3.12 -5.75 -8.90
CA PHE A 98 2.87 -4.44 -8.28
C PHE A 98 4.10 -3.92 -7.54
N ALA A 99 4.06 -2.63 -7.15
CA ALA A 99 5.17 -2.00 -6.43
C ALA A 99 4.80 -1.40 -5.05
N ILE A 100 5.76 -1.35 -4.12
CA ILE A 100 5.61 -0.83 -2.74
C ILE A 100 6.74 0.17 -2.40
N ALA A 101 6.46 1.22 -1.60
CA ALA A 101 7.50 2.11 -1.05
C ALA A 101 7.51 2.34 0.49
N ARG A 102 8.69 2.34 1.17
CA ARG A 102 8.85 2.09 2.65
C ARG A 102 10.21 2.60 3.31
N ASP A 103 10.43 2.44 4.65
CA ASP A 103 11.71 2.73 5.45
C ASP A 103 12.06 1.85 6.76
N TYR A 104 13.35 1.61 7.16
CA TYR A 104 14.27 0.38 7.36
C TYR A 104 14.07 -0.89 8.26
N TYR A 105 14.30 -0.97 9.58
CA TYR A 105 14.61 -2.31 10.20
C TYR A 105 13.41 -3.26 10.25
N PHE A 106 12.27 -2.71 10.67
CA PHE A 106 10.97 -3.35 10.47
C PHE A 106 10.73 -3.66 8.98
N LEU A 107 11.38 -2.98 8.04
CA LEU A 107 11.27 -3.32 6.62
C LEU A 107 12.02 -4.55 6.19
N GLU A 108 13.15 -4.93 6.79
CA GLU A 108 13.77 -6.19 6.33
C GLU A 108 12.75 -7.32 6.53
N GLN A 109 12.11 -7.33 7.70
CA GLN A 109 11.00 -8.23 8.01
C GLN A 109 9.76 -7.98 7.13
N MET A 110 9.31 -6.72 6.95
CA MET A 110 8.14 -6.45 6.11
C MET A 110 8.38 -6.76 4.63
N LEU A 111 9.59 -6.51 4.12
CA LEU A 111 10.00 -6.88 2.78
C LEU A 111 9.93 -8.39 2.65
N ALA A 112 10.53 -9.16 3.56
CA ALA A 112 10.42 -10.62 3.54
C ALA A 112 8.95 -11.11 3.53
N LEU A 113 8.06 -10.49 4.31
CA LEU A 113 6.64 -10.84 4.32
C LEU A 113 5.90 -10.52 3.02
N GLN A 114 6.36 -9.52 2.26
CA GLN A 114 5.71 -9.04 1.04
C GLN A 114 6.44 -9.43 -0.24
N TYR A 115 7.67 -9.95 -0.13
CA TYR A 115 8.57 -10.12 -1.26
C TYR A 115 8.02 -11.16 -2.21
N SER A 116 7.97 -10.79 -3.48
CA SER A 116 7.71 -11.68 -4.59
C SER A 116 8.60 -11.22 -5.74
N PRO A 117 9.33 -12.12 -6.40
CA PRO A 117 10.40 -11.75 -7.33
C PRO A 117 9.91 -10.98 -8.56
N GLN A 118 8.63 -11.09 -8.92
CA GLN A 118 8.03 -10.34 -10.00
C GLN A 118 7.60 -8.91 -9.62
N ASN A 119 7.40 -8.63 -8.33
CA ASN A 119 7.02 -7.30 -7.83
C ASN A 119 8.22 -6.37 -7.77
N SER A 120 8.02 -5.10 -7.40
CA SER A 120 9.10 -4.13 -7.22
C SER A 120 8.96 -3.34 -5.93
N TYR A 121 10.08 -3.05 -5.27
CA TYR A 121 10.05 -2.41 -3.96
C TYR A 121 11.01 -1.23 -3.99
N CYS A 122 10.55 -0.04 -3.64
CA CYS A 122 11.38 1.15 -3.64
C CYS A 122 11.37 1.85 -2.29
N PHE A 123 12.52 2.01 -1.67
CA PHE A 123 12.61 2.54 -0.32
C PHE A 123 13.24 3.92 -0.32
N VAL A 124 12.56 4.89 0.26
CA VAL A 124 13.05 6.27 0.39
C VAL A 124 13.64 6.49 1.76
N LEU A 125 14.74 7.22 1.82
CA LEU A 125 15.48 7.44 3.06
C LEU A 125 15.28 8.87 3.56
N ASP A 126 14.99 9.00 4.86
CA ASP A 126 15.01 10.30 5.54
C ASP A 126 16.45 10.83 5.54
N GLY A 127 16.64 12.07 5.08
CA GLY A 127 17.91 12.78 5.08
C GLY A 127 18.54 12.85 6.47
N LYS A 128 17.74 12.78 7.53
CA LYS A 128 18.19 12.79 8.93
C LYS A 128 18.51 11.41 9.51
N ALA A 129 18.19 10.32 8.81
CA ALA A 129 18.53 8.98 9.27
C ALA A 129 20.06 8.82 9.40
N ASP A 130 20.48 7.99 10.34
CA ASP A 130 21.91 7.78 10.58
C ASP A 130 22.59 7.07 9.39
N ARG A 131 23.91 7.21 9.31
CA ARG A 131 24.68 6.67 8.19
C ARG A 131 24.64 5.14 8.14
N TYR A 132 24.60 4.48 9.29
CA TYR A 132 24.59 3.01 9.33
C TYR A 132 23.31 2.49 8.72
N PHE A 133 22.15 2.96 9.19
CA PHE A 133 20.84 2.69 8.63
C PHE A 133 20.77 2.88 7.11
N LYS A 134 21.23 4.03 6.61
CA LYS A 134 21.22 4.33 5.17
C LYS A 134 22.13 3.40 4.36
N THR A 135 23.25 2.98 4.96
CA THR A 135 24.17 2.02 4.33
C THR A 135 23.49 0.66 4.26
N SER A 136 22.87 0.23 5.36
CA SER A 136 22.23 -1.06 5.45
C SER A 136 21.00 -1.20 4.53
N MET A 137 20.21 -0.14 4.37
CA MET A 137 19.13 -0.10 3.37
C MET A 137 19.64 -0.29 1.94
N ARG A 138 20.80 0.33 1.61
CA ARG A 138 21.42 0.19 0.29
C ARG A 138 22.03 -1.18 0.08
N ASN A 139 22.60 -1.79 1.12
CA ASN A 139 23.06 -3.17 1.09
C ASN A 139 21.89 -4.14 0.92
N LEU A 140 20.77 -3.92 1.62
CA LEU A 140 19.55 -4.69 1.43
C LEU A 140 19.09 -4.62 -0.03
N ALA A 141 19.03 -3.41 -0.60
CA ALA A 141 18.63 -3.23 -1.99
C ALA A 141 19.57 -3.91 -2.98
N SER A 142 20.88 -3.91 -2.75
CA SER A 142 21.85 -4.55 -3.65
C SER A 142 21.73 -6.08 -3.69
N CYS A 143 21.05 -6.71 -2.71
CA CYS A 143 20.81 -8.14 -2.69
C CYS A 143 19.68 -8.60 -3.63
N PHE A 144 18.86 -7.68 -4.15
CA PHE A 144 17.69 -8.03 -4.97
C PHE A 144 17.66 -7.22 -6.27
N PRO A 145 17.30 -7.85 -7.41
CA PRO A 145 17.22 -7.14 -8.70
C PRO A 145 16.02 -6.21 -8.81
N ASN A 146 15.04 -6.34 -7.93
CA ASN A 146 13.75 -5.66 -7.93
C ASN A 146 13.53 -4.80 -6.66
N VAL A 147 14.59 -4.51 -5.92
CA VAL A 147 14.58 -3.59 -4.78
C VAL A 147 15.43 -2.35 -5.10
N TYR A 148 14.85 -1.18 -4.90
CA TYR A 148 15.41 0.11 -5.28
C TYR A 148 15.52 1.04 -4.08
N VAL A 149 16.56 1.86 -4.04
CA VAL A 149 16.71 2.95 -3.08
C VAL A 149 17.17 4.18 -3.87
N PRO A 150 16.32 5.20 -4.07
CA PRO A 150 16.71 6.41 -4.78
C PRO A 150 17.94 7.05 -4.13
N LYS A 151 18.76 7.72 -4.95
CA LYS A 151 19.92 8.47 -4.44
C LYS A 151 19.52 9.72 -3.68
N THR A 152 18.42 10.34 -4.09
CA THR A 152 17.87 11.55 -3.48
C THR A 152 17.26 11.21 -2.12
N GLU A 153 17.64 11.98 -1.11
CA GLU A 153 17.14 11.87 0.26
C GLU A 153 16.47 13.19 0.64
N TYR A 154 15.42 13.13 1.46
CA TYR A 154 14.71 14.32 1.94
C TYR A 154 14.56 14.28 3.45
N ASP A 155 14.65 15.45 4.10
CA ASP A 155 14.31 15.58 5.50
C ASP A 155 12.79 15.46 5.68
N ILE A 156 12.34 14.32 6.19
CA ILE A 156 10.91 14.01 6.37
C ILE A 156 10.53 14.26 7.82
N ASP A 157 9.43 14.95 8.10
CA ASP A 157 9.02 15.25 9.48
C ASP A 157 7.62 14.75 9.84
N ARG A 158 7.29 14.87 11.12
CA ARG A 158 5.98 14.47 11.67
C ARG A 158 4.80 15.28 11.12
N PHE A 159 5.07 16.36 10.39
CA PHE A 159 4.08 17.23 9.79
C PHE A 159 3.88 16.93 8.30
N GLY A 160 4.58 15.93 7.76
CA GLY A 160 4.41 15.44 6.41
C GLY A 160 5.32 16.08 5.38
N HIS A 161 6.24 16.98 5.78
CA HIS A 161 7.11 17.65 4.82
C HIS A 161 7.95 16.64 4.06
N ASN A 162 8.06 16.85 2.75
CA ASN A 162 8.83 16.06 1.81
C ASN A 162 8.44 14.57 1.66
N MET A 163 7.44 14.06 2.39
CA MET A 163 6.99 12.66 2.26
C MET A 163 6.59 12.33 0.81
N ASN A 164 5.75 13.17 0.21
CA ASN A 164 5.32 12.98 -1.18
C ASN A 164 6.46 13.22 -2.19
N MET A 165 7.42 14.10 -1.89
CA MET A 165 8.63 14.28 -2.73
C MET A 165 9.46 13.00 -2.74
N ALA A 166 9.66 12.41 -1.56
CA ALA A 166 10.36 11.15 -1.41
C ALA A 166 9.65 10.02 -2.17
N HIS A 167 8.32 9.83 -1.97
CA HIS A 167 7.55 8.86 -2.77
C HIS A 167 7.65 9.12 -4.27
N TRP A 168 7.71 10.37 -4.71
CA TRP A 168 7.87 10.72 -6.11
C TRP A 168 9.23 10.29 -6.69
N GLU A 169 10.31 10.29 -5.90
CA GLU A 169 11.59 9.68 -6.31
C GLU A 169 11.42 8.20 -6.62
N CYS A 170 10.66 7.48 -5.80
CA CYS A 170 10.35 6.07 -6.08
C CYS A 170 9.51 5.88 -7.34
N VAL A 171 8.55 6.77 -7.61
CA VAL A 171 7.81 6.74 -8.87
C VAL A 171 8.76 6.92 -10.06
N LYS A 172 9.75 7.80 -9.95
CA LYS A 172 10.77 8.02 -11.00
C LYS A 172 11.65 6.79 -11.21
N GLU A 173 12.14 6.15 -10.14
CA GLU A 173 12.92 4.90 -10.23
C GLU A 173 12.10 3.76 -10.87
N LEU A 174 10.83 3.64 -10.50
CA LEU A 174 9.95 2.57 -10.97
C LEU A 174 9.37 2.79 -12.37
N ARG A 175 9.58 3.96 -13.00
CA ARG A 175 9.00 4.34 -14.30
C ARG A 175 9.16 3.27 -15.38
N ASN A 176 10.36 2.71 -15.50
CA ASN A 176 10.71 1.78 -16.58
C ASN A 176 10.53 0.31 -16.20
N VAL A 177 10.01 0.05 -15.00
CA VAL A 177 9.78 -1.29 -14.48
C VAL A 177 8.35 -1.74 -14.82
N PRO A 178 8.12 -3.01 -15.19
CA PRO A 178 6.79 -3.49 -15.52
C PRO A 178 5.96 -3.77 -14.25
N TRP A 179 4.97 -2.92 -13.97
CA TRP A 179 4.01 -3.11 -12.87
C TRP A 179 2.63 -2.58 -13.28
N LYS A 180 1.56 -3.05 -12.61
CA LYS A 180 0.17 -2.67 -12.89
C LYS A 180 -0.38 -1.60 -11.95
N TYR A 181 0.03 -1.65 -10.68
CA TYR A 181 -0.29 -0.68 -9.64
C TYR A 181 0.94 -0.39 -8.77
N VAL A 182 0.99 0.81 -8.21
CA VAL A 182 1.95 1.19 -7.17
C VAL A 182 1.19 1.54 -5.88
N TYR A 183 1.65 0.99 -4.76
CA TYR A 183 1.18 1.32 -3.43
C TYR A 183 2.16 2.27 -2.73
N PHE A 184 1.65 3.41 -2.29
CA PHE A 184 2.36 4.26 -1.34
C PHE A 184 2.08 3.76 0.07
N MET A 185 3.14 3.54 0.85
CA MET A 185 3.06 3.07 2.23
C MET A 185 3.98 3.92 3.13
N GLN A 186 3.80 3.78 4.44
CA GLN A 186 4.63 4.39 5.47
C GLN A 186 5.27 3.31 6.36
N ASN A 187 6.24 3.73 7.18
CA ASN A 187 7.16 2.84 7.90
C ASN A 187 6.48 1.77 8.76
N HIS A 188 5.31 2.06 9.33
CA HIS A 188 4.65 1.18 10.31
C HIS A 188 3.43 0.43 9.72
N ASP A 189 3.27 0.43 8.39
CA ASP A 189 2.18 -0.30 7.73
C ASP A 189 2.52 -1.79 7.58
N ILE A 190 1.60 -2.67 7.99
CA ILE A 190 1.75 -4.14 7.91
C ILE A 190 0.76 -4.68 6.86
N PRO A 191 1.20 -5.57 5.94
CA PRO A 191 0.28 -6.25 5.03
C PRO A 191 -0.73 -7.11 5.80
N LEU A 192 -2.01 -6.97 5.49
CA LEU A 192 -3.10 -7.81 6.02
C LEU A 192 -3.60 -8.86 5.04
N LYS A 193 -2.98 -8.91 3.85
CA LYS A 193 -3.35 -9.76 2.73
C LYS A 193 -2.08 -10.34 2.13
N THR A 194 -2.17 -11.58 1.68
CA THR A 194 -1.11 -12.23 0.91
C THR A 194 -0.89 -11.51 -0.42
N ASN A 195 0.21 -11.84 -1.09
CA ASN A 195 0.50 -11.32 -2.43
C ASN A 195 -0.64 -11.65 -3.42
N LEU A 196 -1.07 -12.92 -3.47
CA LEU A 196 -2.20 -13.37 -4.29
C LEU A 196 -3.52 -12.64 -3.98
N GLU A 197 -3.86 -12.45 -2.70
CA GLU A 197 -5.07 -11.70 -2.34
C GLU A 197 -4.98 -10.23 -2.78
N THR A 198 -3.81 -9.61 -2.63
CA THR A 198 -3.55 -8.25 -3.10
C THR A 198 -3.71 -8.15 -4.62
N VAL A 199 -3.14 -9.09 -5.37
CA VAL A 199 -3.31 -9.19 -6.83
C VAL A 199 -4.78 -9.25 -7.21
N ARG A 200 -5.57 -10.10 -6.53
CA ARG A 200 -7.02 -10.24 -6.81
C ARG A 200 -7.79 -8.96 -6.50
N ILE A 201 -7.48 -8.29 -5.38
CA ILE A 201 -8.11 -7.01 -5.03
C ILE A 201 -7.79 -5.95 -6.09
N LEU A 202 -6.53 -5.82 -6.50
CA LEU A 202 -6.13 -4.86 -7.52
C LEU A 202 -6.73 -5.17 -8.90
N LYS A 203 -6.89 -6.44 -9.27
CA LYS A 203 -7.61 -6.83 -10.49
C LYS A 203 -9.08 -6.37 -10.45
N LEU A 204 -9.73 -6.45 -9.29
CA LEU A 204 -11.10 -5.96 -9.11
C LEU A 204 -11.22 -4.43 -9.30
N PHE A 205 -10.16 -3.68 -9.03
CA PHE A 205 -10.15 -2.24 -9.30
C PHE A 205 -10.15 -1.91 -10.80
N ASN A 206 -9.75 -2.83 -11.68
CA ASN A 206 -9.89 -2.69 -13.14
C ASN A 206 -9.45 -1.32 -13.69
N GLY A 207 -8.31 -0.81 -13.25
CA GLY A 207 -7.75 0.49 -13.68
C GLY A 207 -8.19 1.70 -12.85
N THR A 208 -9.13 1.56 -11.92
CA THR A 208 -9.45 2.59 -10.92
C THR A 208 -8.38 2.69 -9.85
N ASN A 209 -8.15 3.89 -9.31
CA ASN A 209 -7.22 4.10 -8.20
C ASN A 209 -7.94 3.93 -6.86
N ASP A 210 -7.21 3.50 -5.83
CA ASP A 210 -7.71 3.37 -4.48
C ASP A 210 -7.08 4.44 -3.58
N VAL A 211 -7.81 5.52 -3.35
CA VAL A 211 -7.33 6.69 -2.63
C VAL A 211 -8.45 7.20 -1.75
N GLU A 212 -8.17 7.44 -0.47
CA GLU A 212 -9.10 8.15 0.40
C GLU A 212 -9.23 9.58 -0.10
N VAL A 213 -10.47 10.08 -0.25
CA VAL A 213 -10.71 11.46 -0.65
C VAL A 213 -11.75 12.10 0.26
N ALA A 214 -11.42 13.25 0.84
CA ALA A 214 -12.32 14.05 1.68
C ALA A 214 -12.20 15.55 1.36
N ALA A 215 -13.15 16.33 1.86
CA ALA A 215 -13.10 17.78 1.76
C ALA A 215 -11.80 18.32 2.40
N PHE A 216 -11.17 19.30 1.76
CA PHE A 216 -9.93 19.89 2.26
C PHE A 216 -10.24 20.81 3.45
N GLY A 217 -9.89 20.37 4.66
CA GLY A 217 -10.27 21.02 5.92
C GLY A 217 -9.58 22.34 6.24
N GLY A 218 -9.06 23.06 5.25
CA GLY A 218 -8.35 24.35 5.41
C GLY A 218 -7.29 24.34 6.51
N GLY A 219 -7.07 25.50 7.13
CA GLY A 219 -6.12 25.70 8.22
C GLY A 219 -4.68 25.89 7.74
N ASN A 220 -3.71 25.54 8.58
CA ASN A 220 -2.29 25.72 8.28
C ASN A 220 -1.70 24.60 7.41
N ARG A 221 -2.52 23.87 6.65
CA ARG A 221 -2.09 22.80 5.73
C ARG A 221 -1.44 23.33 4.46
N VAL A 222 -1.76 24.58 4.11
CA VAL A 222 -1.12 25.32 3.02
C VAL A 222 -0.67 26.68 3.55
N SER A 223 0.37 27.26 2.95
CA SER A 223 0.81 28.61 3.29
C SER A 223 -0.20 29.64 2.80
N LYS A 224 -0.41 30.71 3.57
CA LYS A 224 -1.22 31.86 3.12
C LYS A 224 -0.61 32.59 1.92
N LYS A 225 0.69 32.40 1.67
CA LYS A 225 1.41 32.97 0.52
C LYS A 225 1.33 32.07 -0.72
N SER A 226 0.79 30.85 -0.58
CA SER A 226 0.72 29.91 -1.68
C SER A 226 -0.34 30.30 -2.68
N ARG A 227 -0.05 30.06 -3.95
CA ARG A 227 -0.98 30.21 -5.07
C ARG A 227 -1.11 28.85 -5.74
N PHE A 228 -2.35 28.39 -5.88
CA PHE A 228 -2.67 27.09 -6.48
C PHE A 228 -3.46 27.27 -7.78
N THR A 229 -3.21 28.34 -8.54
CA THR A 229 -3.70 28.38 -9.93
C THR A 229 -2.83 27.47 -10.79
N PHE A 230 -3.39 26.89 -11.85
CA PHE A 230 -2.62 26.05 -12.77
C PHE A 230 -1.44 26.83 -13.37
N GLU A 231 -1.65 28.12 -13.68
CA GLU A 231 -0.62 29.09 -14.08
C GLU A 231 0.49 29.23 -13.03
N SER A 232 0.16 29.52 -11.76
CA SER A 232 1.18 29.78 -10.73
C SER A 232 2.02 28.55 -10.39
N LEU A 233 1.43 27.37 -10.55
CA LEU A 233 2.10 26.09 -10.35
C LEU A 233 2.89 25.65 -11.59
N ASN A 234 2.63 26.26 -12.76
CA ASN A 234 3.02 25.70 -14.05
C ASN A 234 2.74 24.18 -14.09
N LEU A 235 1.51 23.78 -13.74
CA LEU A 235 1.22 22.41 -13.34
C LEU A 235 1.23 21.43 -14.51
N PHE A 236 0.67 21.80 -15.66
CA PHE A 236 0.68 20.98 -16.86
C PHE A 236 1.98 21.20 -17.64
N GLN A 237 2.50 20.14 -18.26
CA GLN A 237 3.63 20.24 -19.19
C GLN A 237 3.23 20.99 -20.47
N ASP A 238 1.98 20.84 -20.92
CA ASP A 238 1.38 21.70 -21.93
C ASP A 238 0.99 23.06 -21.31
N GLU A 239 1.79 24.09 -21.61
CA GLU A 239 1.61 25.44 -21.09
C GLU A 239 0.23 26.04 -21.41
N SER A 240 -0.43 25.63 -22.50
CA SER A 240 -1.75 26.15 -22.87
C SER A 240 -2.86 25.78 -21.87
N ARG A 241 -2.63 24.74 -21.07
CA ARG A 241 -3.55 24.28 -20.01
C ARG A 241 -3.34 25.02 -18.68
N ASN A 242 -2.25 25.76 -18.53
CA ASN A 242 -1.91 26.46 -17.29
C ASN A 242 -2.66 27.80 -17.18
N THR A 243 -3.97 27.70 -16.93
CA THR A 243 -4.88 28.86 -16.83
C THR A 243 -4.91 29.47 -15.42
N ASN A 244 -5.63 30.60 -15.29
CA ASN A 244 -5.93 31.23 -14.00
C ASN A 244 -6.97 30.48 -13.16
N GLU A 245 -7.49 29.32 -13.61
CA GLU A 245 -8.32 28.46 -12.77
C GLU A 245 -7.51 27.95 -11.56
N THR A 246 -8.19 27.85 -10.40
CA THR A 246 -7.58 27.35 -9.16
C THR A 246 -7.77 25.85 -9.03
N LEU A 247 -6.66 25.14 -8.80
CA LEU A 247 -6.63 23.71 -8.47
C LEU A 247 -7.47 23.43 -7.21
N LYS A 248 -8.35 22.45 -7.29
CA LYS A 248 -9.28 22.10 -6.20
C LYS A 248 -8.64 21.13 -5.23
N LEU A 249 -7.95 21.67 -4.22
CA LEU A 249 -7.32 20.87 -3.17
C LEU A 249 -8.32 19.93 -2.48
N ALA A 250 -7.93 18.68 -2.25
CA ALA A 250 -8.67 17.70 -1.45
C ALA A 250 -7.78 17.16 -0.34
N LYS A 251 -8.41 16.67 0.73
CA LYS A 251 -7.71 15.82 1.69
C LYS A 251 -7.65 14.41 1.11
N GLY A 252 -6.52 13.73 1.24
CA GLY A 252 -6.40 12.31 0.97
C GLY A 252 -5.49 11.57 1.95
N GLY A 253 -5.51 10.25 1.84
CA GLY A 253 -4.59 9.38 2.57
C GLY A 253 -3.27 9.22 1.82
N ILE A 254 -2.18 9.13 2.57
CA ILE A 254 -0.85 8.80 2.01
C ILE A 254 -0.88 7.35 1.50
N GLN A 255 -1.40 6.43 2.33
CA GLN A 255 -1.68 5.06 1.92
C GLN A 255 -2.71 5.07 0.80
N SER A 256 -2.25 4.71 -0.40
CA SER A 256 -3.02 4.79 -1.63
C SER A 256 -2.45 3.86 -2.68
N ALA A 257 -3.28 3.44 -3.63
CA ALA A 257 -2.90 2.64 -4.78
C ALA A 257 -3.23 3.38 -6.07
N PHE A 258 -2.23 3.60 -6.91
CA PHE A 258 -2.41 4.21 -8.24
C PHE A 258 -2.17 3.19 -9.34
N SER A 259 -3.05 3.20 -10.34
CA SER A 259 -2.88 2.39 -11.54
C SER A 259 -1.70 2.90 -12.37
N ARG A 260 -1.11 2.03 -13.18
CA ARG A 260 -0.05 2.40 -14.12
C ARG A 260 -0.44 3.57 -15.05
N PRO A 261 -1.63 3.59 -15.69
CA PRO A 261 -2.05 4.75 -16.47
C PRO A 261 -2.14 6.06 -15.69
N ALA A 262 -2.52 6.02 -14.41
CA ALA A 262 -2.58 7.21 -13.57
C ALA A 262 -1.18 7.80 -13.34
N ILE A 263 -0.21 6.95 -12.99
CA ILE A 263 1.17 7.39 -12.78
C ILE A 263 1.83 7.84 -14.08
N ASP A 264 1.60 7.13 -15.19
CA ASP A 264 2.12 7.53 -16.50
C ASP A 264 1.60 8.92 -16.87
N PHE A 265 0.31 9.20 -16.66
CA PHE A 265 -0.27 10.53 -16.83
C PHE A 265 0.40 11.57 -15.93
N LEU A 266 0.60 11.27 -14.63
CA LEU A 266 1.26 12.20 -13.72
C LEU A 266 2.70 12.52 -14.15
N LEU A 267 3.42 11.52 -14.70
CA LEU A 267 4.79 11.67 -15.18
C LEU A 267 4.90 12.42 -16.52
N SER A 268 3.92 12.25 -17.43
CA SER A 268 3.96 12.80 -18.79
C SER A 268 3.21 14.13 -18.94
N GLU A 269 2.15 14.34 -18.17
CA GLU A 269 1.26 15.49 -18.36
C GLU A 269 1.49 16.58 -17.31
N LEU A 270 2.02 16.24 -16.14
CA LEU A 270 2.15 17.17 -15.02
C LEU A 270 3.61 17.41 -14.62
N ASN A 271 3.88 18.64 -14.18
CA ASN A 271 5.04 19.03 -13.39
C ASN A 271 4.73 18.81 -11.90
N VAL A 272 4.60 17.55 -11.49
CA VAL A 272 4.18 17.16 -10.12
C VAL A 272 5.04 17.81 -9.03
N GLU A 273 6.35 17.92 -9.25
CA GLU A 273 7.29 18.50 -8.29
C GLU A 273 6.97 19.98 -7.94
N ASN A 274 6.38 20.74 -8.86
CA ASN A 274 5.94 22.11 -8.58
C ASN A 274 4.78 22.12 -7.58
N LEU A 275 3.80 21.22 -7.77
CA LEU A 275 2.69 21.06 -6.82
C LEU A 275 3.19 20.60 -5.45
N LEU A 276 4.06 19.60 -5.41
CA LEU A 276 4.61 19.08 -4.17
C LEU A 276 5.43 20.13 -3.42
N THR A 277 6.23 20.92 -4.14
CA THR A 277 6.99 22.04 -3.58
C THR A 277 6.07 23.10 -2.99
N GLU A 278 4.96 23.42 -3.66
CA GLU A 278 4.00 24.40 -3.15
C GLU A 278 3.25 23.90 -1.91
N LEU A 279 2.82 22.63 -1.92
CA LEU A 279 2.17 21.99 -0.76
C LEU A 279 3.11 21.93 0.45
N ASN A 280 4.40 21.64 0.24
CA ASN A 280 5.43 21.60 1.29
C ASN A 280 5.68 22.95 1.98
N LYS A 281 5.13 24.07 1.49
CA LYS A 281 5.16 25.36 2.19
C LYS A 281 4.14 25.45 3.33
N GLY A 282 3.23 24.47 3.43
CA GLY A 282 2.31 24.35 4.57
C GLY A 282 3.04 24.15 5.89
N ARG A 283 2.30 24.14 7.01
CA ARG A 283 2.87 23.97 8.35
C ARG A 283 2.65 22.57 8.93
N VAL A 284 1.50 21.97 8.64
CA VAL A 284 1.07 20.69 9.24
C VAL A 284 0.27 19.85 8.26
N PHE A 285 0.44 18.53 8.28
CA PHE A 285 -0.32 17.56 7.48
C PHE A 285 -0.28 17.88 5.98
N VAL A 286 0.89 18.29 5.48
CA VAL A 286 1.06 18.73 4.08
C VAL A 286 1.03 17.55 3.10
N ASP A 287 1.37 16.37 3.59
CA ASP A 287 1.35 15.09 2.88
C ASP A 287 -0.06 14.60 2.56
N GLU A 288 -1.05 14.93 3.41
CA GLU A 288 -2.46 14.58 3.24
C GLU A 288 -3.18 15.40 2.13
N ALA A 289 -2.46 16.21 1.35
CA ALA A 289 -3.07 17.04 0.31
C ALA A 289 -2.89 16.49 -1.11
N PHE A 290 -1.77 15.82 -1.40
CA PHE A 290 -1.38 15.49 -2.77
C PHE A 290 -2.32 14.46 -3.42
N THR A 291 -2.40 13.26 -2.85
CA THR A 291 -3.09 12.11 -3.43
C THR A 291 -4.58 12.40 -3.66
N GLY A 292 -5.26 12.97 -2.65
CA GLY A 292 -6.66 13.35 -2.75
C GLY A 292 -6.92 14.45 -3.80
N THR A 293 -5.99 15.40 -3.94
CA THR A 293 -6.10 16.48 -4.92
C THR A 293 -6.01 15.95 -6.34
N VAL A 294 -4.93 15.25 -6.69
CA VAL A 294 -4.76 14.72 -8.06
C VAL A 294 -5.83 13.68 -8.41
N GLN A 295 -6.31 12.92 -7.42
CA GLN A 295 -7.35 11.92 -7.62
C GLN A 295 -8.73 12.50 -7.96
N SER A 296 -9.03 13.74 -7.53
CA SER A 296 -10.40 14.27 -7.58
C SER A 296 -10.56 15.59 -8.32
N ASP A 297 -9.48 16.28 -8.69
CA ASP A 297 -9.57 17.52 -9.42
C ASP A 297 -10.10 17.28 -10.86
N PRO A 298 -11.19 17.96 -11.28
CA PRO A 298 -11.82 17.71 -12.56
C PRO A 298 -11.01 18.23 -13.76
N THR A 299 -10.10 19.18 -13.56
CA THR A 299 -9.27 19.74 -14.63
C THR A 299 -8.02 18.88 -14.86
N ILE A 300 -7.49 18.26 -13.79
CA ILE A 300 -6.49 17.19 -13.91
C ILE A 300 -7.10 15.97 -14.60
N ALA A 301 -8.32 15.56 -14.22
CA ALA A 301 -9.02 14.41 -14.80
C ALA A 301 -8.17 13.13 -14.86
N LEU A 302 -7.55 12.78 -13.73
CA LEU A 302 -6.60 11.67 -13.63
C LEU A 302 -7.23 10.33 -14.09
N PRO A 303 -6.52 9.50 -14.89
CA PRO A 303 -6.97 8.14 -15.18
C PRO A 303 -7.20 7.32 -13.90
N GLY A 304 -8.33 6.63 -13.82
CA GLY A 304 -8.74 5.93 -12.59
C GLY A 304 -9.14 6.85 -11.43
N GLY A 305 -9.24 8.16 -11.69
CA GLY A 305 -9.66 9.20 -10.75
C GLY A 305 -11.12 9.06 -10.32
N THR A 306 -11.49 9.80 -9.27
CA THR A 306 -12.87 9.88 -8.78
C THR A 306 -13.51 11.22 -9.09
N SER A 307 -14.83 11.24 -9.21
CA SER A 307 -15.57 12.49 -9.35
C SER A 307 -15.48 13.33 -8.07
N ARG A 308 -15.14 14.61 -8.24
CA ARG A 308 -15.19 15.62 -7.19
C ARG A 308 -16.56 15.76 -6.51
N SER A 309 -17.63 15.44 -7.23
CA SER A 309 -19.01 15.65 -6.79
C SER A 309 -19.36 14.98 -5.46
N CYS A 310 -18.67 13.92 -5.06
CA CYS A 310 -18.88 13.27 -3.77
C CYS A 310 -18.45 14.19 -2.61
N ILE A 311 -17.22 14.72 -2.67
CA ILE A 311 -16.69 15.56 -1.60
C ILE A 311 -17.26 16.97 -1.62
N ASP A 312 -17.66 17.49 -2.78
CA ASP A 312 -18.41 18.76 -2.88
C ASP A 312 -19.78 18.68 -2.20
N ARG A 313 -20.36 17.47 -2.11
CA ARG A 313 -21.58 17.17 -1.33
C ARG A 313 -21.27 16.76 0.12
N GLY A 314 -20.04 16.95 0.58
CA GLY A 314 -19.62 16.61 1.94
C GLY A 314 -19.46 15.11 2.21
N LYS A 315 -19.43 14.25 1.18
CA LYS A 315 -19.26 12.80 1.33
C LYS A 315 -17.81 12.39 1.11
N LYS A 316 -17.18 11.85 2.17
CA LYS A 316 -15.87 11.19 2.08
C LYS A 316 -15.96 9.92 1.24
N ILE A 317 -14.93 9.67 0.44
CA ILE A 317 -14.68 8.41 -0.25
C ILE A 317 -13.65 7.62 0.56
N SER A 318 -14.03 6.41 0.97
CA SER A 318 -13.16 5.50 1.71
C SER A 318 -12.20 4.77 0.77
N SER A 319 -11.12 4.22 1.33
CA SER A 319 -10.11 3.45 0.62
C SER A 319 -9.88 2.10 1.27
N LEU A 320 -9.47 1.10 0.48
CA LEU A 320 -9.05 -0.22 0.97
C LEU A 320 -7.55 -0.29 1.29
N ALA A 321 -6.77 0.74 0.93
CA ALA A 321 -5.33 0.79 1.10
C ALA A 321 -4.88 0.76 2.57
N LYS A 322 -5.75 1.13 3.52
CA LYS A 322 -5.43 1.13 4.96
C LYS A 322 -6.62 0.80 5.83
N ASN A 323 -6.40 -0.09 6.80
CA ASN A 323 -7.26 -0.26 7.98
C ASN A 323 -6.62 0.40 9.19
N ALA A 324 -7.32 1.35 9.83
CA ALA A 324 -6.84 2.04 11.01
C ALA A 324 -8.00 2.37 11.96
N VAL A 325 -7.76 2.25 13.27
CA VAL A 325 -8.71 2.65 14.31
C VAL A 325 -8.30 4.03 14.82
N TRP A 326 -9.15 5.02 14.56
CA TRP A 326 -8.95 6.42 14.93
C TRP A 326 -9.90 6.82 16.05
N TYR A 327 -9.38 7.54 17.05
CA TYR A 327 -10.11 8.13 18.19
C TYR A 327 -10.91 7.16 19.09
N ASP A 328 -11.15 5.93 18.64
CA ASP A 328 -11.96 4.94 19.32
C ASP A 328 -11.08 3.99 20.16
N ALA A 329 -10.82 4.41 21.40
CA ALA A 329 -10.07 3.61 22.35
C ALA A 329 -10.76 2.28 22.70
N GLN A 330 -12.08 2.16 22.52
CA GLN A 330 -12.81 0.91 22.79
C GLN A 330 -12.55 -0.14 21.72
N ARG A 331 -12.35 0.31 20.47
CA ARG A 331 -11.93 -0.54 19.34
C ARG A 331 -10.44 -0.86 19.35
N CYS A 332 -9.63 -0.15 20.13
CA CYS A 332 -8.21 -0.42 20.29
C CYS A 332 -7.97 -1.43 21.43
N LYS A 333 -7.98 -2.72 21.11
CA LYS A 333 -7.88 -3.79 22.11
C LYS A 333 -6.51 -3.91 22.74
N SER A 334 -5.45 -3.45 22.06
CA SER A 334 -4.14 -3.29 22.68
C SER A 334 -4.10 -2.24 23.81
N GLY A 335 -5.08 -1.34 23.86
CA GLY A 335 -5.10 -0.19 24.77
C GLY A 335 -4.10 0.92 24.40
N ASN A 336 -3.31 0.76 23.34
CA ASN A 336 -2.22 1.66 23.00
C ASN A 336 -2.64 2.69 21.95
N MET A 337 -3.23 3.80 22.40
CA MET A 337 -3.53 4.93 21.53
C MET A 337 -2.35 5.91 21.47
N ARG A 338 -1.87 6.20 20.26
CA ARG A 338 -0.80 7.19 20.02
C ARG A 338 -1.24 8.19 18.97
N HIS A 339 -1.22 9.48 19.32
CA HIS A 339 -1.70 10.56 18.45
C HIS A 339 -3.11 10.29 17.87
N SER A 340 -3.97 9.68 18.70
CA SER A 340 -5.33 9.27 18.34
C SER A 340 -5.45 8.16 17.30
N VAL A 341 -4.38 7.40 17.06
CA VAL A 341 -4.37 6.15 16.26
C VAL A 341 -4.08 4.97 17.18
N CYS A 342 -4.80 3.87 17.01
CA CYS A 342 -4.49 2.63 17.70
C CYS A 342 -3.19 2.01 17.17
N VAL A 343 -2.25 1.74 18.06
CA VAL A 343 -1.12 0.86 17.79
C VAL A 343 -1.58 -0.57 18.03
N PHE A 344 -1.87 -1.31 16.97
CA PHE A 344 -2.42 -2.66 17.09
C PHE A 344 -1.48 -3.59 17.86
N GLY A 345 -2.07 -4.43 18.70
CA GLY A 345 -1.41 -5.54 19.38
C GLY A 345 -1.99 -6.88 18.93
N VAL A 346 -1.50 -7.97 19.53
CA VAL A 346 -2.04 -9.31 19.29
C VAL A 346 -3.53 -9.41 19.67
N GLU A 347 -3.98 -8.54 20.58
CA GLU A 347 -5.36 -8.42 21.03
C GLU A 347 -6.31 -7.90 19.94
N ASP A 348 -5.77 -7.19 18.95
CA ASP A 348 -6.53 -6.62 17.82
C ASP A 348 -6.63 -7.58 16.63
N LEU A 349 -5.75 -8.59 16.54
CA LEU A 349 -5.62 -9.45 15.36
C LEU A 349 -6.94 -10.08 14.88
N PRO A 350 -7.81 -10.65 15.75
CA PRO A 350 -9.06 -11.25 15.29
C PRO A 350 -9.97 -10.27 14.52
N ASN A 351 -9.93 -8.98 14.89
CA ASN A 351 -10.72 -7.94 14.25
C ASN A 351 -10.01 -7.38 13.00
N VAL A 352 -8.69 -7.24 13.05
CA VAL A 352 -7.92 -6.63 11.96
C VAL A 352 -7.89 -7.54 10.73
N ILE A 353 -7.75 -8.85 10.91
CA ILE A 353 -7.61 -9.83 9.81
C ILE A 353 -8.92 -10.02 9.01
N SER A 354 -10.07 -9.76 9.62
CA SER A 354 -11.39 -9.85 8.97
C SER A 354 -11.69 -8.65 8.06
N SER A 355 -10.81 -7.64 8.03
CA SER A 355 -10.95 -6.45 7.20
C SER A 355 -10.45 -6.68 5.75
N PRO A 356 -11.11 -6.12 4.71
CA PRO A 356 -12.34 -5.34 4.78
C PRO A 356 -13.55 -6.23 5.07
N THR A 357 -14.33 -5.89 6.09
CA THR A 357 -15.60 -6.57 6.36
C THR A 357 -16.62 -6.08 5.33
N SER A 358 -17.35 -6.99 4.70
CA SER A 358 -18.57 -6.64 3.95
C SER A 358 -19.57 -6.03 4.92
N SER A 359 -19.65 -4.69 4.95
CA SER A 359 -20.64 -3.94 5.72
C SER A 359 -22.00 -3.95 5.03
#